data_AF-A0A414HYH7-F1
#
_entry.id   AF-A0A414HYH7-F1
#
_cell.length_a   1.000
_cell.length_b   1.000
_cell.length_c   1.000
_cell.angle_alpha   90.00
_cell.angle_beta   90.00
_cell.angle_gamma   90.00
#
_symmetry.space_group_name_H-M   'P 1'
#
loop_
_entity.id
_entity.type
_entity.pdbx_description
1 polymer ?
#
loop_
_entity_poly.entity_id
_entity_poly.type
_entity_poly.pdbx_seq_one_letter_code
_entity_poly.pdbx_strand_id
1 'polypeptide(L)'
;MQVKTTQVGGTGQAATVIDSEALGLQITQLESLYNTWLDTSEAAPDVGACGGSTIIAIEEIGNMFQRMQDSFVLLLNNTLSYMKGRKSSIDTKENNAAQKAGGR
;
A
#
# COMPACT_ATOMS: atom_id res chain seq x y z
N MET A 1 12.65 -8.93 0.60
CA MET A 1 12.90 -8.22 -0.67
C MET A 1 14.38 -8.35 -0.97
N GLN A 2 14.77 -9.22 -1.90
CA GLN A 2 16.17 -9.32 -2.32
C GLN A 2 16.45 -8.14 -3.26
N VAL A 3 17.22 -7.17 -2.78
CA VAL A 3 17.66 -6.03 -3.60
C VAL A 3 18.85 -6.52 -4.42
N LYS A 4 18.67 -6.65 -5.74
CA LYS A 4 19.77 -7.05 -6.63
C LYS A 4 20.55 -5.79 -7.00
N THR A 5 21.73 -5.63 -6.43
CA THR A 5 22.63 -4.52 -6.74
C THR A 5 23.38 -4.83 -8.03
N THR A 6 23.03 -4.18 -9.13
CA THR A 6 23.82 -4.25 -10.37
C THR A 6 24.81 -3.09 -10.38
N GLN A 7 26.10 -3.39 -10.31
CA GLN A 7 27.17 -2.39 -10.35
C GLN A 7 27.38 -1.94 -11.80
N VAL A 8 26.94 -0.72 -12.13
CA VAL A 8 27.25 -0.08 -13.43
C VAL A 8 28.55 0.69 -13.25
N GLY A 9 29.58 0.34 -14.03
CA GLY A 9 30.87 1.03 -14.03
C GLY A 9 30.73 2.47 -14.52
N GLY A 10 31.36 3.40 -13.81
CA GLY A 10 31.38 4.84 -14.12
C GLY A 10 30.63 5.65 -13.08
N THR A 11 31.37 6.49 -12.34
CA THR A 11 30.92 7.44 -11.29
C THR A 11 29.42 7.79 -11.32
N GLY A 12 28.64 7.10 -10.52
CA GLY A 12 27.22 7.35 -10.34
C GLY A 12 26.68 6.36 -9.32
N GLN A 13 25.95 6.84 -8.32
CA GLN A 13 25.36 6.06 -7.22
C GLN A 13 24.85 4.69 -7.70
N ALA A 14 25.13 3.63 -6.94
CA ALA A 14 24.53 2.32 -7.18
C ALA A 14 23.00 2.48 -7.23
N ALA A 15 22.45 2.50 -8.44
CA ALA A 15 21.02 2.60 -8.62
C ALA A 15 20.42 1.30 -8.06
N THR A 16 19.63 1.42 -7.00
CA THR A 16 18.81 0.31 -6.54
C THR A 16 17.88 -0.07 -7.68
N VAL A 17 18.18 -1.20 -8.34
CA VAL A 17 17.32 -1.76 -9.37
C VAL A 17 16.11 -2.36 -8.64
N ILE A 18 14.95 -1.77 -8.86
CA ILE A 18 13.69 -2.31 -8.36
C ILE A 18 13.18 -3.27 -9.42
N ASP A 19 13.02 -4.53 -9.03
CA ASP A 19 12.37 -5.56 -9.83
C ASP A 19 10.88 -5.22 -10.01
N SER A 20 10.49 -4.88 -11.25
CA SER A 20 9.13 -4.45 -11.58
C SER A 20 8.10 -5.57 -11.40
N GLU A 21 8.49 -6.83 -11.65
CA GLU A 21 7.61 -7.99 -11.48
C GLU A 21 7.36 -8.25 -10.00
N ALA A 22 8.43 -8.26 -9.20
CA ALA A 22 8.31 -8.41 -7.74
C ALA A 22 7.49 -7.28 -7.11
N LEU A 23 7.64 -6.05 -7.61
CA LEU A 23 6.80 -4.92 -7.18
C LEU A 23 5.33 -5.12 -7.57
N GLY A 24 5.06 -5.65 -8.76
CA GLY A 24 3.70 -6.01 -9.20
C GLY A 24 3.02 -7.01 -8.28
N LEU A 25 3.73 -8.07 -7.86
CA LEU A 25 3.21 -9.07 -6.92
C LEU A 25 2.85 -8.46 -5.56
N GLN A 26 3.70 -7.56 -5.05
CA GLN A 26 3.44 -6.87 -3.78
C GLN A 26 2.23 -5.93 -3.87
N ILE A 27 2.03 -5.26 -5.01
CA ILE A 27 0.83 -4.45 -5.25
C ILE A 27 -0.42 -5.33 -5.17
N THR A 28 -0.44 -6.48 -5.84
CA THR A 28 -1.60 -7.39 -5.81
C THR A 28 -1.90 -7.93 -4.41
N GLN A 29 -0.87 -8.27 -3.62
CA GLN A 29 -1.06 -8.67 -2.22
C GLN A 29 -1.65 -7.54 -1.38
N LEU A 30 -1.18 -6.31 -1.58
CA LEU A 30 -1.68 -5.14 -0.87
C LEU A 30 -3.11 -4.77 -1.30
N GLU A 31 -3.49 -4.98 -2.56
CA GLU A 31 -4.86 -4.81 -3.05
C GLU A 31 -5.81 -5.82 -2.40
N SER A 32 -5.38 -7.08 -2.28
CA SER A 32 -6.14 -8.10 -1.56
C SER A 32 -6.36 -7.70 -0.11
N LEU A 33 -5.31 -7.23 0.58
CA LEU A 33 -5.42 -6.78 1.97
C LEU A 33 -6.37 -5.57 2.10
N TYR A 34 -6.25 -4.58 1.20
CA TYR A 34 -7.13 -3.42 1.16
C TYR A 34 -8.60 -3.83 0.99
N ASN A 35 -8.90 -4.70 0.03
CA ASN A 35 -10.27 -5.16 -0.20
C ASN A 35 -10.81 -5.96 0.99
N THR A 36 -10.00 -6.85 1.59
CA THR A 36 -10.42 -7.56 2.81
C THR A 36 -10.78 -6.59 3.93
N TRP A 37 -9.96 -5.58 4.21
CA TRP A 37 -10.24 -4.62 5.27
C TRP A 37 -11.42 -3.70 4.95
N LEU A 38 -11.63 -3.36 3.68
CA LEU A 38 -12.79 -2.59 3.24
C LEU A 38 -14.09 -3.38 3.45
N ASP A 39 -14.05 -4.69 3.18
CA ASP A 39 -15.22 -5.58 3.29
C ASP A 39 -15.51 -6.01 4.74
N THR A 40 -14.50 -6.02 5.62
CA THR A 40 -14.64 -6.45 7.02
C THR A 40 -14.70 -5.31 8.02
N SER A 41 -14.76 -4.05 7.58
CA SER A 41 -14.84 -2.92 8.51
C SER A 41 -16.20 -2.91 9.20
N GLU A 42 -16.19 -2.96 10.53
CA GLU A 42 -17.41 -2.99 11.33
C GLU A 42 -17.66 -1.64 11.99
N ALA A 43 -18.93 -1.23 12.01
CA ALA A 43 -19.36 -0.05 12.74
C ALA A 43 -19.33 -0.31 14.26
N ALA A 44 -19.02 0.71 15.04
CA ALA A 44 -19.17 0.65 16.48
C ALA A 44 -20.64 0.33 16.85
N PRO A 45 -20.88 -0.52 17.86
CA PRO A 45 -22.23 -0.78 18.33
C PRO A 45 -22.85 0.49 18.94
N ASP A 46 -24.03 0.88 18.46
CA ASP A 46 -24.83 1.97 19.04
C ASP A 46 -25.64 1.44 20.23
N VAL A 47 -25.40 2.00 21.41
CA VAL A 47 -25.98 1.56 22.68
C VAL A 47 -27.11 2.48 23.18
N GLY A 48 -27.36 3.59 22.49
CA GLY A 48 -28.41 4.56 22.81
C GLY A 48 -28.31 5.21 24.20
N ALA A 49 -29.28 6.08 24.52
CA ALA A 49 -29.30 6.87 25.77
C ALA A 49 -29.57 6.09 27.07
N CYS A 50 -29.76 4.76 26.99
CA CYS A 50 -30.12 3.90 28.12
C CYS A 50 -28.91 3.18 28.74
N GLY A 51 -27.71 3.37 28.20
CA GLY A 51 -26.49 2.77 28.71
C GLY A 51 -26.02 3.40 30.02
N GLY A 52 -25.83 2.60 31.07
CA GLY A 52 -25.05 3.03 32.24
C GLY A 52 -23.61 3.39 31.84
N SER A 53 -22.83 4.00 32.75
CA SER A 53 -21.47 4.49 32.46
C SER A 53 -20.53 3.47 31.80
N THR A 54 -20.64 2.19 32.16
CA THR A 54 -19.86 1.10 31.53
C THR A 54 -20.20 0.91 30.05
N ILE A 55 -21.47 1.07 29.68
CA ILE A 55 -21.96 0.85 28.31
C ILE A 55 -21.52 2.01 27.40
N ILE A 56 -21.56 3.25 27.91
CA ILE A 56 -21.04 4.44 27.20
C ILE A 56 -19.54 4.29 26.92
N ALA A 57 -18.76 3.80 27.89
CA ALA A 57 -17.33 3.59 27.69
C ALA A 57 -17.03 2.54 26.61
N ILE A 58 -17.87 1.50 26.47
CA ILE A 58 -17.74 0.49 25.40
C ILE A 58 -18.02 1.11 24.03
N GLU A 59 -19.04 1.96 23.92
CA GLU A 59 -19.35 2.70 22.69
C GLU A 59 -18.19 3.61 22.27
N GLU A 60 -17.59 4.35 23.21
CA GLU A 60 -16.43 5.19 22.95
C GLU A 60 -15.23 4.37 22.43
N ILE A 61 -14.97 3.22 23.03
CA ILE A 61 -13.94 2.29 22.57
C ILE A 61 -14.24 1.77 21.16
N GLY A 62 -15.49 1.37 20.89
CA GLY A 62 -15.93 0.96 19.55
C GLY A 62 -15.71 2.05 18.51
N ASN A 63 -16.08 3.29 18.83
CA ASN A 63 -15.88 4.46 17.98
C ASN A 63 -14.40 4.74 17.70
N MET A 64 -13.53 4.55 18.71
CA MET A 64 -12.08 4.66 18.52
C MET A 64 -11.55 3.57 17.58
N PHE A 65 -12.01 2.33 17.73
CA PHE A 65 -11.64 1.23 16.84
C PHE A 65 -12.13 1.46 15.41
N GLN A 66 -13.34 1.98 15.22
CA GLN A 66 -13.85 2.32 13.89
C GLN A 66 -12.97 3.39 13.21
N ARG A 67 -12.62 4.47 13.92
CA ARG A 67 -11.69 5.49 13.38
C ARG A 67 -10.31 4.91 13.04
N MET A 68 -9.84 3.94 13.81
CA MET A 68 -8.58 3.23 13.54
C MET A 68 -8.68 2.38 12.27
N GLN A 69 -9.80 1.67 12.07
CA GLN A 69 -10.09 0.90 10.85
C GLN A 69 -10.09 1.83 9.62
N ASP A 70 -10.80 2.96 9.69
CA ASP A 70 -10.87 3.95 8.60
C ASP A 70 -9.48 4.49 8.24
N SER A 71 -8.68 4.82 9.26
CA SER A 71 -7.31 5.32 9.09
C SER A 71 -6.40 4.27 8.45
N PHE A 72 -6.58 3.00 8.80
CA PHE A 72 -5.81 1.91 8.24
C PHE A 72 -6.15 1.66 6.77
N VAL A 73 -7.45 1.65 6.41
CA VAL A 73 -7.90 1.54 5.02
C VAL A 73 -7.37 2.69 4.17
N LEU A 74 -7.39 3.92 4.70
CA LEU A 74 -6.81 5.09 4.03
C LEU A 74 -5.30 4.93 3.78
N LEU A 75 -4.55 4.44 4.77
CA LEU A 75 -3.12 4.18 4.62
C LEU A 75 -2.84 3.14 3.53
N LEU A 76 -3.61 2.05 3.50
CA LEU A 76 -3.49 1.01 2.46
C LEU A 76 -3.75 1.60 1.06
N ASN A 77 -4.82 2.38 0.90
CA ASN A 77 -5.13 3.03 -0.37
C ASN A 77 -4.02 3.99 -0.85
N ASN A 78 -3.51 4.83 0.05
CA ASN A 78 -2.41 5.75 -0.27
C ASN A 78 -1.13 5.00 -0.67
N THR A 79 -0.83 3.90 0.01
CA THR A 79 0.34 3.06 -0.29
C THR A 79 0.17 2.39 -1.65
N LEU A 80 -1.01 1.86 -1.96
CA LEU A 80 -1.34 1.29 -3.27
C LEU A 80 -1.16 2.29 -4.39
N SER A 81 -1.70 3.50 -4.24
CA SER A 81 -1.56 4.58 -5.22
C SER A 81 -0.10 4.91 -5.49
N TYR A 82 0.70 5.07 -4.44
CA TYR A 82 2.14 5.31 -4.55
C TYR A 82 2.87 4.17 -5.27
N MET A 83 2.62 2.92 -4.90
CA MET A 83 3.30 1.76 -5.50
C MET A 83 2.93 1.58 -6.97
N LYS A 84 1.66 1.78 -7.35
CA LYS A 84 1.22 1.76 -8.76
C LYS A 84 1.91 2.85 -9.58
N GLY A 85 1.98 4.08 -9.05
CA GLY A 85 2.69 5.18 -9.70
C GLY A 85 4.19 4.89 -9.87
N ARG A 86 4.83 4.31 -8.84
CA ARG A 86 6.23 3.87 -8.90
C ARG A 86 6.45 2.79 -9.96
N LYS A 87 5.57 1.79 -10.04
CA LYS A 87 5.66 0.71 -11.03
C LYS A 87 5.54 1.26 -12.45
N SER A 88 4.55 2.11 -12.72
CA SER A 88 4.38 2.75 -14.03
C SER A 88 5.63 3.55 -14.45
N SER A 89 6.26 4.25 -13.51
CA SER A 89 7.51 4.98 -13.76
C SER A 89 8.68 4.04 -14.10
N ILE A 90 8.78 2.88 -13.43
CA ILE A 90 9.81 1.87 -13.70
C ILE A 90 9.59 1.25 -15.08
N ASP A 91 8.38 0.77 -15.37
CA ASP A 91 8.04 0.15 -16.65
C ASP A 91 8.34 1.09 -17.83
N THR A 92 8.03 2.39 -17.67
CA THR A 92 8.34 3.42 -18.68
C THR A 92 9.83 3.57 -18.89
N LYS A 93 10.64 3.58 -17.82
CA LYS A 93 12.10 3.69 -17.92
C LYS A 93 12.71 2.45 -18.57
N GLU A 94 12.23 1.27 -18.21
CA GLU A 94 12.69 -0.01 -18.79
C GLU A 94 12.35 -0.09 -20.28
N ASN A 95 11.12 0.26 -20.68
CA ASN A 95 10.72 0.30 -22.09
C ASN A 95 11.55 1.29 -22.91
N ASN A 96 11.79 2.50 -22.39
CA ASN A 96 12.63 3.50 -23.04
C ASN A 96 14.09 3.03 -23.18
N ALA A 97 14.61 2.32 -22.18
CA ALA A 97 15.97 1.76 -22.22
C ALA A 97 16.07 0.63 -23.25
N ALA A 98 15.08 -0.27 -23.31
CA ALA A 98 15.01 -1.36 -24.28
C ALA A 98 14.94 -0.83 -25.73
N GLN A 99 14.13 0.19 -25.98
CA GLN A 99 14.05 0.85 -27.30
C GLN A 99 15.38 1.46 -27.74
N LYS A 100 16.12 2.09 -26.82
CA LYS A 100 17.44 2.66 -27.11
C LYS A 100 18.51 1.60 -27.34
N ALA A 101 18.39 0.42 -26.71
CA ALA A 101 19.33 -0.68 -26.86
C ALA A 101 19.10 -1.52 -28.14
N GLY A 102 17.84 -1.61 -28.60
CA GLY A 102 17.47 -2.34 -29.83
C GLY A 102 17.48 -1.49 -31.11
N GLY A 103 17.83 -0.20 -31.02
CA GLY A 103 17.91 0.70 -32.16
C GLY A 103 19.25 0.63 -32.89
N ARG A 104 19.49 -0.47 -33.62
CA ARG A 104 20.37 -0.55 -34.81
C ARG A 104 20.12 -1.84 -35.58
#